data_AF-A0A6V7QDL2-F1
#
_entry.id   AF-A0A6V7QDL2-F1
#
_cell.length_a   1.000
_cell.length_b   1.000
_cell.length_c   1.000
_cell.angle_alpha   90.00
_cell.angle_beta   90.00
_cell.angle_gamma   90.00
#
_symmetry.space_group_name_H-M   'P 1'
#
loop_
_entity.id
_entity.type
_entity.pdbx_description
1 polymer ?
#
loop_
_entity_poly.entity_id
_entity_poly.type
_entity_poly.pdbx_seq_one_letter_code
_entity_poly.pdbx_strand_id
1 'polypeptide(L)'
;MAEHTPSTAIETGGEEIAVGRTGVESVEESEVLTDKMIRIVADLNARYSNMTLREERCIHDAEKQLRMLEEKIRTMESNPSIICDNDLQEASKYLRLANKIRQLVEDLRSSNFTNVDKEWDNLLIRAYDLLQMAMARLEEEFVHLLAHYRQPMDPGRLSFRSTEDDSMEDFSSSSFGEEPIEGKIQGDSSSSPEEYIVDLINSHAIATIKSIAEVMFLSDYDKECCQAYITARKDALEECLLVLKIEKFTIEELLSIEWSALSSLIRRWNRGLKVLVRVYLASERRLSHLIFGELSKSVADSCFVEISRAHLFNSLVSVKQ
;
A
#
# COMPACT_ATOMS: atom_id res chain seq x y z
N MET A 1 -65.71 86.44 -17.19
CA MET A 1 -65.72 87.22 -15.94
C MET A 1 -64.28 87.59 -15.65
N ALA A 2 -64.00 88.88 -15.77
CA ALA A 2 -62.68 89.47 -15.83
C ALA A 2 -62.35 90.20 -14.51
N GLU A 3 -61.03 90.32 -14.26
CA GLU A 3 -60.31 91.44 -13.63
C GLU A 3 -60.72 91.93 -12.23
N HIS A 4 -59.75 91.90 -11.29
CA HIS A 4 -59.00 93.10 -10.84
C HIS A 4 -58.05 92.78 -9.66
N THR A 5 -56.83 93.33 -9.75
CA THR A 5 -55.79 93.61 -8.73
C THR A 5 -56.30 94.48 -7.55
N PRO A 6 -55.67 94.57 -6.34
CA PRO A 6 -54.35 95.21 -6.06
C PRO A 6 -53.48 94.47 -4.99
N SER A 7 -52.14 94.56 -4.94
CA SER A 7 -51.16 95.65 -4.66
C SER A 7 -50.99 96.05 -3.17
N THR A 8 -49.71 96.08 -2.75
CA THR A 8 -49.05 96.82 -1.63
C THR A 8 -49.37 96.39 -0.18
N ALA A 9 -48.48 96.39 0.84
CA ALA A 9 -47.13 96.91 1.11
C ALA A 9 -46.51 96.11 2.31
N ILE A 10 -45.22 95.77 2.34
CA ILE A 10 -44.07 96.45 3.02
C ILE A 10 -43.97 96.24 4.55
N GLU A 11 -42.81 95.65 4.92
CA GLU A 11 -41.96 95.82 6.13
C GLU A 11 -42.15 95.04 7.45
N THR A 12 -41.13 94.18 7.65
CA THR A 12 -40.18 94.08 8.78
C THR A 12 -40.62 93.55 10.15
N GLY A 13 -39.84 92.57 10.59
CA GLY A 13 -39.76 91.98 11.92
C GLY A 13 -39.41 90.51 11.72
N GLY A 14 -38.15 90.08 11.65
CA GLY A 14 -37.13 90.31 12.67
C GLY A 14 -37.27 89.22 13.73
N GLU A 15 -37.01 87.96 13.37
CA GLU A 15 -36.81 86.88 14.35
C GLU A 15 -35.60 86.03 13.92
N GLU A 16 -34.48 86.33 14.58
CA GLU A 16 -33.23 85.59 14.53
C GLU A 16 -33.35 84.29 15.33
N ILE A 17 -32.86 83.21 14.71
CA ILE A 17 -32.11 82.10 15.31
C ILE A 17 -32.88 81.12 16.22
N ALA A 18 -33.09 79.91 15.67
CA ALA A 18 -32.62 78.67 16.29
C ALA A 18 -32.45 77.56 15.23
N VAL A 19 -31.61 77.82 14.22
CA VAL A 19 -31.03 76.75 13.39
C VAL A 19 -29.62 76.51 13.91
N GLY A 20 -29.32 75.28 14.29
CA GLY A 20 -27.95 74.85 14.56
C GLY A 20 -27.79 74.22 15.93
N ARG A 21 -27.80 72.88 15.95
CA ARG A 21 -26.79 72.07 16.65
C ARG A 21 -26.95 70.56 16.49
N THR A 22 -28.09 70.05 16.04
CA THR A 22 -28.32 68.60 15.93
C THR A 22 -27.88 67.97 14.59
N GLY A 23 -27.73 68.76 13.52
CA GLY A 23 -27.31 68.25 12.20
C GLY A 23 -25.80 68.04 12.04
N VAL A 24 -24.98 68.73 12.84
CA VAL A 24 -23.51 68.66 12.75
C VAL A 24 -22.98 67.40 13.42
N GLU A 25 -23.51 67.02 14.59
CA GLU A 25 -23.18 65.75 15.26
C GLU A 25 -23.54 64.53 14.40
N SER A 26 -24.70 64.53 13.74
CA SER A 26 -25.11 63.43 12.85
C SER A 26 -24.24 63.29 11.58
N VAL A 27 -23.62 64.37 11.13
CA VAL A 27 -22.72 64.37 9.97
C VAL A 27 -21.32 63.89 10.37
N GLU A 28 -20.82 64.31 11.53
CA GLU A 28 -19.55 63.82 12.08
C GLU A 28 -19.60 62.31 12.40
N GLU A 29 -20.71 61.80 12.94
CA GLU A 29 -20.89 60.35 13.18
C GLU A 29 -20.91 59.55 11.87
N SER A 30 -21.49 60.10 10.80
CA SER A 30 -21.49 59.49 9.46
C SER A 30 -20.09 59.44 8.86
N GLU A 31 -19.30 60.52 8.95
CA GLU A 31 -17.92 60.55 8.46
C GLU A 31 -17.02 59.55 9.21
N VAL A 32 -17.18 59.43 10.53
CA VAL A 32 -16.48 58.44 11.35
C VAL A 32 -16.86 57.01 10.97
N LEU A 33 -18.12 56.76 10.61
CA LEU A 33 -18.57 55.47 10.14
C LEU A 33 -17.96 55.12 8.77
N THR A 34 -17.90 56.10 7.85
CA THR A 34 -17.26 55.94 6.54
C THR A 34 -15.77 55.64 6.67
N ASP A 35 -15.03 56.34 7.55
CA ASP A 35 -13.59 56.08 7.77
C ASP A 35 -13.35 54.68 8.37
N LYS A 36 -14.20 54.23 9.31
CA LYS A 36 -14.16 52.84 9.82
C LYS A 36 -14.40 51.82 8.71
N MET A 37 -15.35 52.08 7.81
CA MET A 37 -15.68 51.18 6.70
C MET A 37 -14.52 51.10 5.69
N ILE A 38 -13.89 52.22 5.37
CA ILE A 38 -12.69 52.28 4.52
C ILE A 38 -11.53 51.49 5.16
N ARG A 39 -11.31 51.64 6.47
CA ARG A 39 -10.28 50.87 7.20
C ARG A 39 -10.54 49.37 7.16
N ILE A 40 -11.80 48.94 7.33
CA ILE A 40 -12.17 47.51 7.26
C ILE A 40 -11.93 46.97 5.84
N VAL A 41 -12.33 47.71 4.80
CA VAL A 41 -12.09 47.30 3.40
C VAL A 41 -10.59 47.25 3.10
N ALA A 42 -9.80 48.21 3.60
CA ALA A 42 -8.35 48.21 3.43
C ALA A 42 -7.68 47.03 4.15
N ASP A 43 -8.11 46.70 5.38
CA ASP A 43 -7.61 45.54 6.13
C ASP A 43 -7.99 44.22 5.43
N LEU A 44 -9.24 44.10 4.98
CA LEU A 44 -9.69 42.93 4.22
C LEU A 44 -8.92 42.78 2.90
N ASN A 45 -8.70 43.88 2.17
CA ASN A 45 -7.93 43.86 0.93
C ASN A 45 -6.47 43.46 1.19
N ALA A 46 -5.84 43.98 2.25
CA ALA A 46 -4.49 43.58 2.63
C ALA A 46 -4.40 42.10 3.02
N ARG A 47 -5.38 41.59 3.78
CA ARG A 47 -5.47 40.16 4.11
C ARG A 47 -5.69 39.30 2.87
N TYR A 48 -6.54 39.75 1.95
CA TYR A 48 -6.81 39.06 0.69
C TYR A 48 -5.56 39.01 -0.20
N SER A 49 -4.89 40.14 -0.43
CA SER A 49 -3.64 40.18 -1.19
C SER A 49 -2.55 39.29 -0.58
N ASN A 50 -2.41 39.28 0.75
CA ASN A 50 -1.47 38.39 1.43
C ASN A 50 -1.84 36.91 1.30
N MET A 51 -3.14 36.60 1.30
CA MET A 51 -3.63 35.24 1.03
C MET A 51 -3.24 34.82 -0.37
N THR A 52 -3.64 35.58 -1.40
CA THR A 52 -3.37 35.26 -2.82
C THR A 52 -1.87 35.08 -3.10
N LEU A 53 -1.00 35.97 -2.59
CA LEU A 53 0.45 35.82 -2.74
C LEU A 53 1.01 34.57 -2.05
N ARG A 54 0.37 34.10 -0.97
CA ARG A 54 0.76 32.86 -0.31
C ARG A 54 0.32 31.65 -1.14
N GLU A 55 -0.88 31.67 -1.70
CA GLU A 55 -1.38 30.61 -2.59
C GLU A 55 -0.47 30.45 -3.81
N GLU A 56 -0.15 31.54 -4.53
CA GLU A 56 0.74 31.52 -5.71
C GLU A 56 2.13 30.94 -5.40
N ARG A 57 2.72 31.30 -4.24
CA ARG A 57 4.01 30.74 -3.82
C ARG A 57 3.93 29.25 -3.54
N CYS A 58 2.85 28.78 -2.92
CA CYS A 58 2.64 27.37 -2.64
C CYS A 58 2.50 26.56 -3.94
N ILE A 59 1.74 27.07 -4.91
CA ILE A 59 1.60 26.45 -6.24
C ILE A 59 2.96 26.33 -6.94
N HIS A 60 3.73 27.41 -6.98
CA HIS A 60 5.04 27.42 -7.62
C HIS A 60 6.03 26.45 -6.96
N ASP A 61 6.06 26.36 -5.62
CA ASP A 61 6.94 25.42 -4.93
C ASP A 61 6.53 23.96 -5.18
N ALA A 62 5.24 23.65 -5.10
CA ALA A 62 4.74 22.31 -5.37
C ALA A 62 4.98 21.88 -6.82
N GLU A 63 4.78 22.78 -7.80
CA GLU A 63 5.09 22.51 -9.21
C GLU A 63 6.59 22.26 -9.45
N LYS A 64 7.45 23.01 -8.77
CA LYS A 64 8.90 22.77 -8.81
C LYS A 64 9.26 21.40 -8.22
N GLN A 65 8.70 21.04 -7.06
CA GLN A 65 8.92 19.73 -6.45
C GLN A 65 8.44 18.59 -7.37
N LEU A 66 7.25 18.73 -7.95
CA LEU A 66 6.68 17.74 -8.86
C LEU A 66 7.59 17.53 -10.09
N ARG A 67 8.03 18.60 -10.75
CA ARG A 67 8.99 18.50 -11.89
C ARG A 67 10.29 17.79 -11.50
N MET A 68 10.83 18.08 -10.32
CA MET A 68 12.04 17.40 -9.84
C MET A 68 11.81 15.91 -9.58
N LEU A 69 10.62 15.52 -9.14
CA LEU A 69 10.26 14.13 -8.89
C LEU A 69 10.00 13.37 -10.20
N GLU A 70 9.28 13.98 -11.14
CA GLU A 70 9.06 13.45 -12.49
C GLU A 70 10.38 13.11 -13.19
N GLU A 71 11.35 14.04 -13.15
CA GLU A 71 12.65 13.82 -13.78
C GLU A 71 13.43 12.68 -13.09
N LYS A 72 13.38 12.60 -11.76
CA LYS A 72 14.05 11.51 -11.02
C LYS A 72 13.44 10.15 -11.35
N ILE A 73 12.12 10.03 -11.39
CA ILE A 73 11.45 8.78 -11.79
C ILE A 73 11.88 8.39 -13.20
N ARG A 74 11.80 9.32 -14.16
CA ARG A 74 12.21 9.08 -15.54
C ARG A 74 13.65 8.58 -15.65
N THR A 75 14.57 9.17 -14.88
CA THR A 75 15.98 8.73 -14.86
C THR A 75 16.18 7.33 -14.28
N MET A 76 15.36 6.93 -13.30
CA MET A 76 15.44 5.59 -12.73
C MET A 76 14.81 4.55 -13.66
N GLU A 77 13.66 4.86 -14.27
CA GLU A 77 12.97 3.97 -15.22
C GLU A 77 13.80 3.72 -16.48
N SER A 78 14.57 4.72 -16.93
CA SER A 78 15.44 4.61 -18.10
C SER A 78 16.68 3.74 -17.86
N ASN A 79 16.97 3.37 -16.61
CA ASN A 79 18.11 2.53 -16.25
C ASN A 79 17.63 1.14 -15.83
N PRO A 80 17.34 0.22 -16.79
CA PRO A 80 16.91 -1.14 -16.47
C PRO A 80 18.05 -2.04 -15.94
N SER A 81 19.22 -1.49 -15.57
CA SER A 81 20.34 -2.24 -14.98
C SER A 81 20.07 -2.73 -13.54
N ILE A 82 18.79 -2.86 -13.19
CA ILE A 82 18.19 -3.21 -11.90
C ILE A 82 18.30 -4.73 -11.62
N ILE A 83 19.02 -5.46 -12.48
CA ILE A 83 19.34 -6.88 -12.34
C ILE A 83 20.85 -7.01 -12.06
N CYS A 84 21.34 -6.54 -10.92
CA CYS A 84 22.71 -6.82 -10.45
C CYS A 84 22.91 -6.38 -8.99
N ASP A 85 23.01 -7.36 -8.08
CA ASP A 85 23.60 -7.36 -6.73
C ASP A 85 23.17 -6.30 -5.69
N ASN A 86 22.44 -5.24 -6.07
CA ASN A 86 22.05 -4.09 -5.22
C ASN A 86 20.53 -3.83 -5.18
N ASP A 87 19.72 -4.83 -5.52
CA ASP A 87 18.26 -4.72 -5.68
C ASP A 87 17.57 -4.05 -4.46
N LEU A 88 18.01 -4.38 -3.23
CA LEU A 88 17.45 -3.78 -2.01
C LEU A 88 17.81 -2.30 -1.83
N GLN A 89 19.03 -1.90 -2.20
CA GLN A 89 19.42 -0.49 -2.11
C GLN A 89 18.66 0.34 -3.14
N GLU A 90 18.49 -0.17 -4.35
CA GLU A 90 17.76 0.55 -5.38
C GLU A 90 16.27 0.64 -5.06
N ALA A 91 15.66 -0.47 -4.61
CA ALA A 91 14.29 -0.49 -4.12
C ALA A 91 14.10 0.54 -2.99
N SER A 92 15.04 0.66 -2.05
CA SER A 92 14.94 1.67 -0.97
C SER A 92 15.03 3.11 -1.47
N LYS A 93 15.85 3.39 -2.50
CA LYS A 93 15.93 4.73 -3.10
C LYS A 93 14.63 5.08 -3.81
N TYR A 94 14.09 4.16 -4.58
CA TYR A 94 12.82 4.31 -5.27
C TYR A 94 11.68 4.51 -4.27
N LEU A 95 11.61 3.68 -3.24
CA LEU A 95 10.63 3.77 -2.16
C LEU A 95 10.64 5.15 -1.48
N ARG A 96 11.83 5.73 -1.25
CA ARG A 96 11.96 7.09 -0.70
C ARG A 96 11.40 8.15 -1.65
N LEU A 97 11.52 7.96 -2.97
CA LEU A 97 10.95 8.86 -3.97
C LEU A 97 9.43 8.71 -4.05
N ALA A 98 8.91 7.49 -4.09
CA ALA A 98 7.48 7.20 -4.03
C ALA A 98 6.83 7.81 -2.77
N ASN A 99 7.49 7.69 -1.61
CA ASN A 99 7.02 8.33 -0.38
C ASN A 99 6.96 9.86 -0.46
N LYS A 100 7.93 10.49 -1.14
CA LYS A 100 7.92 11.95 -1.35
C LYS A 100 6.79 12.38 -2.26
N ILE A 101 6.49 11.60 -3.29
CA ILE A 101 5.38 11.86 -4.21
C ILE A 101 4.06 11.73 -3.45
N ARG A 102 3.89 10.67 -2.66
CA ARG A 102 2.73 10.49 -1.78
C ARG A 102 2.55 11.68 -0.81
N GLN A 103 3.62 12.10 -0.14
CA GLN A 103 3.59 13.28 0.74
C GLN A 103 3.16 14.54 -0.02
N LEU A 104 3.72 14.76 -1.22
CA LEU A 104 3.36 15.90 -2.07
C LEU A 104 1.88 15.85 -2.49
N VAL A 105 1.35 14.68 -2.85
CA VAL A 105 -0.08 14.50 -3.16
C VAL A 105 -0.96 14.84 -1.95
N GLU A 106 -0.59 14.38 -0.75
CA GLU A 106 -1.34 14.69 0.48
C GLU A 106 -1.24 16.18 0.87
N ASP A 107 -0.08 16.81 0.67
CA ASP A 107 0.11 18.24 0.89
C ASP A 107 -0.73 19.08 -0.10
N LEU A 108 -0.80 18.64 -1.36
CA LEU A 108 -1.64 19.24 -2.39
C LEU A 108 -3.14 19.05 -2.08
N ARG A 109 -3.53 17.85 -1.60
CA ARG A 109 -4.92 17.53 -1.27
C ARG A 109 -5.43 18.28 -0.05
N SER A 110 -4.57 18.48 0.96
CA SER A 110 -4.93 19.15 2.21
C SER A 110 -4.97 20.68 2.08
N SER A 111 -4.29 21.23 1.08
CA SER A 111 -4.30 22.67 0.80
C SER A 111 -5.45 23.02 -0.16
N ASN A 112 -6.63 23.28 0.40
CA ASN A 112 -7.78 23.76 -0.39
C ASN A 112 -7.65 25.26 -0.67
N PHE A 113 -7.40 25.63 -1.93
CA PHE A 113 -7.42 27.02 -2.40
C PHE A 113 -8.74 27.35 -3.09
N THR A 114 -9.25 28.56 -2.90
CA THR A 114 -10.60 28.94 -3.37
C THR A 114 -10.61 29.79 -4.64
N ASN A 115 -9.44 30.20 -5.17
CA ASN A 115 -9.34 31.18 -6.26
C ASN A 115 -8.45 30.75 -7.45
N VAL A 116 -7.81 29.57 -7.40
CA VAL A 116 -6.89 29.07 -8.46
C VAL A 116 -7.23 27.64 -8.87
N ASP A 117 -8.52 27.34 -8.99
CA ASP A 117 -9.01 25.95 -9.18
C ASP A 117 -8.32 25.23 -10.35
N LYS A 118 -8.20 25.86 -11.54
CA LYS A 118 -7.73 25.14 -12.73
C LYS A 118 -6.25 24.76 -12.71
N GLU A 119 -5.37 25.64 -12.25
CA GLU A 119 -3.93 25.33 -12.23
C GLU A 119 -3.59 24.36 -11.10
N TRP A 120 -4.27 24.50 -9.96
CA TRP A 120 -4.16 23.58 -8.84
C TRP A 120 -4.70 22.19 -9.18
N ASP A 121 -5.86 22.11 -9.82
CA ASP A 121 -6.45 20.84 -10.28
C ASP A 121 -5.52 20.12 -11.27
N ASN A 122 -4.94 20.86 -12.24
CA ASN A 122 -3.98 20.29 -13.17
C ASN A 122 -2.73 19.76 -12.47
N LEU A 123 -2.23 20.48 -11.46
CA LEU A 123 -1.08 20.05 -10.68
C LEU A 123 -1.40 18.79 -9.87
N LEU A 124 -2.59 18.73 -9.27
CA LEU A 124 -3.06 17.60 -8.49
C LEU A 124 -3.23 16.36 -9.38
N ILE A 125 -3.83 16.48 -10.56
CA ILE A 125 -3.95 15.39 -11.54
C ILE A 125 -2.57 14.85 -11.91
N ARG A 126 -1.62 15.72 -12.26
CA ARG A 126 -0.25 15.29 -12.59
C ARG A 126 0.45 14.60 -11.42
N ALA A 127 0.23 15.07 -10.19
CA ALA A 127 0.79 14.44 -9.01
C ALA A 127 0.20 13.05 -8.76
N TYR A 128 -1.11 12.86 -9.00
CA TYR A 128 -1.76 11.55 -8.95
C TYR A 128 -1.26 10.61 -10.04
N ASP A 129 -1.11 11.08 -11.28
CA ASP A 129 -0.56 10.28 -12.38
C ASP A 129 0.87 9.80 -12.05
N LEU A 130 1.69 10.68 -11.47
CA LEU A 130 3.03 10.33 -11.03
C LEU A 130 3.01 9.34 -9.86
N LEU A 131 2.07 9.49 -8.92
CA LEU A 131 1.89 8.54 -7.82
C LEU A 131 1.50 7.17 -8.34
N GLN A 132 0.55 7.10 -9.28
CA GLN A 132 0.12 5.84 -9.89
C GLN A 132 1.27 5.13 -10.61
N MET A 133 2.07 5.87 -11.37
CA MET A 133 3.30 5.35 -11.99
C MET A 133 4.27 4.80 -10.94
N ALA A 134 4.46 5.54 -9.84
CA ALA A 134 5.33 5.11 -8.74
C ALA A 134 4.81 3.83 -8.05
N MET A 135 3.50 3.70 -7.85
CA MET A 135 2.89 2.53 -7.23
C MET A 135 2.95 1.31 -8.14
N ALA A 136 2.71 1.46 -9.44
CA ALA A 136 2.85 0.37 -10.41
C ALA A 136 4.29 -0.17 -10.42
N ARG A 137 5.29 0.70 -10.37
CA ARG A 137 6.69 0.26 -10.28
C ARG A 137 7.01 -0.41 -8.96
N LEU A 138 6.50 0.10 -7.83
CA LEU A 138 6.67 -0.55 -6.53
C LEU A 138 6.03 -1.94 -6.48
N GLU A 139 4.90 -2.15 -7.17
CA GLU A 139 4.28 -3.47 -7.31
C GLU A 139 5.21 -4.46 -8.02
N GLU A 140 5.82 -4.05 -9.14
CA GLU A 140 6.80 -4.86 -9.87
C GLU A 140 8.01 -5.23 -8.99
N GLU A 141 8.58 -4.23 -8.29
CA GLU A 141 9.72 -4.44 -7.38
C GLU A 141 9.33 -5.35 -6.21
N PHE A 142 8.12 -5.20 -5.68
CA PHE A 142 7.61 -6.05 -4.61
C PHE A 142 7.54 -7.51 -5.04
N VAL A 143 7.01 -7.79 -6.23
CA VAL A 143 6.99 -9.14 -6.81
C VAL A 143 8.42 -9.66 -7.07
N HIS A 144 9.29 -8.83 -7.63
CA HIS A 144 10.69 -9.19 -7.89
C HIS A 144 11.41 -9.60 -6.61
N LEU A 145 11.29 -8.82 -5.53
CA LEU A 145 11.92 -9.13 -4.24
C LEU A 145 11.37 -10.43 -3.62
N LEU A 146 10.06 -10.67 -3.71
CA LEU A 146 9.43 -11.90 -3.23
C LEU A 146 9.92 -13.14 -3.99
N ALA A 147 10.24 -13.00 -5.28
CA ALA A 147 10.76 -14.07 -6.12
C ALA A 147 12.28 -14.26 -5.93
N HIS A 148 13.07 -13.18 -6.00
CA HIS A 148 14.52 -13.22 -5.96
C HIS A 148 15.07 -13.69 -4.61
N TYR A 149 14.46 -13.25 -3.50
CA TYR A 149 14.90 -13.60 -2.15
C TYR A 149 14.22 -14.84 -1.56
N ARG A 150 13.52 -15.61 -2.40
CA ARG A 150 12.91 -16.88 -2.02
C ARG A 150 13.97 -17.86 -1.53
N GLN A 151 13.68 -18.55 -0.43
CA GLN A 151 14.53 -19.62 0.07
C GLN A 151 14.20 -20.94 -0.62
N PRO A 152 15.19 -21.72 -1.06
CA PRO A 152 14.93 -23.00 -1.70
C PRO A 152 14.25 -23.98 -0.72
N MET A 153 13.27 -24.69 -1.26
CA MET A 153 12.58 -25.79 -0.59
C MET A 153 13.44 -27.04 -0.70
N ASP A 154 14.49 -27.14 0.12
CA ASP A 154 15.33 -28.33 0.18
C ASP A 154 14.63 -29.43 1.00
N PRO A 155 14.42 -30.66 0.46
CA PRO A 155 13.92 -31.81 1.21
C PRO A 155 14.66 -32.07 2.53
N GLY A 156 15.95 -31.70 2.64
CA GLY A 156 16.71 -31.76 3.89
C GLY A 156 16.22 -30.78 4.96
N ARG A 157 15.78 -29.58 4.58
CA ARG A 157 15.14 -28.58 5.47
C ARG A 157 13.70 -28.95 5.84
N LEU A 158 13.08 -29.84 5.06
CA LEU A 158 11.72 -30.35 5.27
C LEU A 158 11.71 -31.72 5.96
N SER A 159 12.89 -32.20 6.38
CA SER A 159 13.05 -33.49 7.04
C SER A 159 12.36 -33.48 8.39
N PHE A 160 11.16 -34.04 8.43
CA PHE A 160 10.64 -34.62 9.66
C PHE A 160 11.55 -35.77 10.04
N ARG A 161 12.44 -35.58 11.02
CA ARG A 161 12.82 -36.70 11.88
C ARG A 161 11.57 -37.07 12.66
N SER A 162 10.79 -37.99 12.11
CA SER A 162 9.68 -38.64 12.77
C SER A 162 10.25 -39.39 13.98
N THR A 163 10.43 -38.73 15.11
CA THR A 163 10.66 -39.38 16.40
C THR A 163 9.31 -39.53 17.11
N GLU A 164 8.39 -40.26 16.48
CA GLU A 164 7.22 -40.82 17.15
C GLU A 164 7.01 -42.22 16.57
N ASP A 165 7.54 -43.18 17.32
CA ASP A 165 6.94 -44.47 17.63
C ASP A 165 5.93 -45.02 16.61
N ASP A 166 6.44 -45.76 15.63
CA ASP A 166 5.67 -46.79 14.91
C ASP A 166 6.47 -48.09 15.07
N SER A 167 6.44 -48.61 16.30
CA SER A 167 6.99 -49.93 16.61
C SER A 167 5.89 -50.99 16.48
N MET A 168 6.22 -52.05 15.71
CA MET A 168 5.51 -53.33 15.45
C MET A 168 4.45 -53.27 14.31
N GLU A 169 4.51 -53.98 13.17
CA GLU A 169 5.20 -55.22 12.77
C GLU A 169 5.53 -55.28 11.25
N ASP A 170 6.77 -55.69 10.95
CA ASP A 170 7.25 -56.69 9.97
C ASP A 170 6.69 -56.80 8.52
N PHE A 171 7.54 -56.54 7.51
CA PHE A 171 8.14 -57.59 6.63
C PHE A 171 9.11 -57.00 5.58
N SER A 172 10.40 -57.33 5.73
CA SER A 172 11.42 -57.68 4.71
C SER A 172 11.84 -56.72 3.56
N SER A 173 13.07 -56.19 3.72
CA SER A 173 14.27 -56.32 2.85
C SER A 173 14.27 -55.96 1.35
N SER A 174 14.95 -54.84 1.01
CA SER A 174 16.16 -54.75 0.13
C SER A 174 16.58 -53.27 -0.01
N SER A 175 17.66 -52.81 0.63
CA SER A 175 19.06 -52.72 0.16
C SER A 175 19.29 -51.95 -1.15
N PHE A 176 19.80 -50.70 -1.08
CA PHE A 176 21.16 -50.32 -1.49
C PHE A 176 21.46 -48.81 -1.24
N GLY A 177 22.64 -48.50 -0.68
CA GLY A 177 23.37 -47.23 -0.88
C GLY A 177 23.56 -46.32 0.34
N GLU A 178 24.79 -46.29 0.88
CA GLU A 178 25.30 -45.49 2.03
C GLU A 178 25.33 -43.96 1.74
N GLU A 179 25.24 -43.08 2.75
CA GLU A 179 26.41 -42.46 3.41
C GLU A 179 26.04 -41.85 4.80
N PRO A 180 26.90 -41.90 5.84
CA PRO A 180 26.62 -41.27 7.12
C PRO A 180 27.27 -39.89 7.23
N ILE A 181 26.53 -38.88 7.68
CA ILE A 181 27.11 -37.62 8.15
C ILE A 181 26.79 -37.48 9.64
N GLU A 182 27.87 -37.56 10.40
CA GLU A 182 27.95 -37.37 11.84
C GLU A 182 27.68 -35.89 12.19
N GLY A 183 26.69 -35.65 13.04
CA GLY A 183 26.28 -34.31 13.45
C GLY A 183 25.52 -34.35 14.76
N LYS A 184 26.27 -34.35 15.86
CA LYS A 184 25.79 -34.28 17.23
C LYS A 184 25.25 -32.86 17.51
N ILE A 185 23.95 -32.71 17.75
CA ILE A 185 23.41 -31.56 18.50
C ILE A 185 22.41 -32.08 19.54
N GLN A 186 22.68 -31.65 20.76
CA GLN A 186 22.02 -31.94 22.02
C GLN A 186 21.01 -30.81 22.31
N GLY A 187 19.84 -31.14 22.85
CA GLY A 187 18.79 -30.19 23.29
C GLY A 187 17.41 -30.80 23.04
N ASP A 188 16.93 -31.65 23.93
CA ASP A 188 16.08 -31.35 25.10
C ASP A 188 14.59 -31.22 24.73
N SER A 189 13.78 -31.96 25.45
CA SER A 189 12.39 -32.27 25.15
C SER A 189 11.44 -31.18 25.64
N SER A 190 10.53 -30.73 24.77
CA SER A 190 9.18 -30.36 25.21
C SER A 190 8.16 -30.62 24.10
N SER A 191 7.26 -31.55 24.37
CA SER A 191 6.12 -31.91 23.54
C SER A 191 5.15 -30.73 23.38
N SER A 192 5.18 -30.09 22.22
CA SER A 192 4.02 -29.46 21.58
C SER A 192 3.97 -29.97 20.13
N PRO A 193 2.82 -29.93 19.42
CA PRO A 193 2.82 -30.17 17.99
C PRO A 193 3.47 -28.94 17.34
N GLU A 194 4.79 -28.85 17.45
CA GLU A 194 5.57 -27.72 17.00
C GLU A 194 5.44 -27.65 15.48
N GLU A 195 4.68 -26.64 15.02
CA GLU A 195 4.69 -26.24 13.63
C GLU A 195 6.14 -26.00 13.24
N TYR A 196 6.68 -26.82 12.35
CA TYR A 196 8.06 -26.72 11.93
C TYR A 196 8.16 -25.56 10.94
N ILE A 197 8.38 -24.36 11.46
CA ILE A 197 8.37 -23.13 10.68
C ILE A 197 9.75 -22.91 10.05
N VAL A 198 9.77 -22.71 8.75
CA VAL A 198 10.97 -22.35 7.97
C VAL A 198 10.86 -20.91 7.46
N ASP A 199 12.02 -20.28 7.24
CA ASP A 199 12.08 -19.02 6.50
C ASP A 199 11.88 -19.32 5.00
N LEU A 200 10.78 -18.79 4.43
CA LEU A 200 10.43 -18.88 3.01
C LEU A 200 11.06 -17.77 2.17
N ILE A 201 11.44 -16.66 2.81
CA ILE A 201 12.13 -15.52 2.22
C ILE A 201 13.32 -15.19 3.12
N ASN A 202 14.42 -14.77 2.51
CA ASN A 202 15.61 -14.39 3.24
C ASN A 202 15.34 -13.16 4.13
N SER A 203 15.73 -13.25 5.41
CA SER A 203 15.50 -12.23 6.44
C SER A 203 15.93 -10.81 6.03
N HIS A 204 17.02 -10.66 5.27
CA HIS A 204 17.52 -9.34 4.89
C HIS A 204 16.60 -8.57 3.93
N ALA A 205 15.74 -9.25 3.16
CA ALA A 205 14.80 -8.62 2.24
C ALA A 205 13.47 -8.25 2.89
N ILE A 206 13.12 -8.89 4.02
CA ILE A 206 11.83 -8.72 4.70
C ILE A 206 11.57 -7.26 5.06
N ALA A 207 12.57 -6.55 5.59
CA ALA A 207 12.41 -5.17 5.99
C ALA A 207 12.02 -4.27 4.80
N THR A 208 12.69 -4.43 3.66
CA THR A 208 12.39 -3.68 2.44
C THR A 208 11.02 -4.03 1.88
N ILE A 209 10.68 -5.33 1.80
CA ILE A 209 9.36 -5.81 1.34
C ILE A 209 8.24 -5.22 2.21
N LYS A 210 8.42 -5.22 3.53
CA LYS A 210 7.47 -4.64 4.48
C LYS A 210 7.32 -3.13 4.28
N SER A 211 8.43 -2.40 4.14
CA SER A 211 8.37 -0.96 3.90
C SER A 211 7.71 -0.60 2.56
N ILE A 212 7.86 -1.44 1.52
CA ILE A 212 7.12 -1.25 0.26
C ILE A 212 5.61 -1.43 0.50
N ALA A 213 5.21 -2.51 1.17
CA ALA A 213 3.81 -2.76 1.51
C ALA A 213 3.20 -1.61 2.32
N GLU A 214 3.93 -1.10 3.33
CA GLU A 214 3.49 0.06 4.13
C GLU A 214 3.21 1.29 3.24
N VAL A 215 4.07 1.61 2.30
CA VAL A 215 3.89 2.77 1.42
C VAL A 215 2.72 2.58 0.46
N MET A 216 2.54 1.38 -0.09
CA MET A 216 1.39 1.09 -0.95
C MET A 216 0.07 1.22 -0.18
N PHE A 217 0.01 0.71 1.06
CA PHE A 217 -1.18 0.83 1.91
C PHE A 217 -1.48 2.29 2.27
N LEU A 218 -0.45 3.07 2.62
CA LEU A 218 -0.60 4.49 2.90
C LEU A 218 -0.98 5.33 1.67
N SER A 219 -0.91 4.75 0.46
CA SER A 219 -1.25 5.41 -0.81
C SER A 219 -2.61 4.96 -1.36
N ASP A 220 -3.37 4.15 -0.62
CA ASP A 220 -4.62 3.51 -1.06
C ASP A 220 -4.45 2.44 -2.18
N TYR A 221 -3.29 1.79 -2.25
CA TYR A 221 -2.96 0.66 -3.16
C TYR A 221 -2.84 -0.68 -2.41
N ASP A 222 -3.65 -0.86 -1.36
CA ASP A 222 -3.67 -2.06 -0.54
C ASP A 222 -4.08 -3.31 -1.36
N LYS A 223 -5.03 -3.17 -2.29
CA LYS A 223 -5.54 -4.27 -3.10
C LYS A 223 -4.50 -4.78 -4.09
N GLU A 224 -3.84 -3.89 -4.81
CA GLU A 224 -2.77 -4.17 -5.77
C GLU A 224 -1.61 -4.87 -5.05
N CYS A 225 -1.18 -4.33 -3.90
CA CYS A 225 -0.14 -4.93 -3.06
C CYS A 225 -0.51 -6.35 -2.60
N CYS A 226 -1.74 -6.56 -2.11
CA CYS A 226 -2.22 -7.87 -1.69
C CYS A 226 -2.28 -8.86 -2.85
N GLN A 227 -2.77 -8.42 -4.02
CA GLN A 227 -2.89 -9.27 -5.20
C GLN A 227 -1.52 -9.68 -5.75
N ALA A 228 -0.56 -8.75 -5.77
CA ALA A 228 0.83 -9.01 -6.13
C ALA A 228 1.46 -10.04 -5.18
N TYR A 229 1.27 -9.88 -3.86
CA TYR A 229 1.71 -10.86 -2.86
C TYR A 229 1.10 -12.24 -3.12
N ILE A 230 -0.23 -12.32 -3.20
CA ILE A 230 -0.96 -13.58 -3.38
C ILE A 230 -0.49 -14.30 -4.64
N THR A 231 -0.30 -13.58 -5.74
CA THR A 231 0.15 -14.16 -7.02
C THR A 231 1.57 -14.72 -6.88
N ALA A 232 2.53 -13.92 -6.42
CA ALA A 232 3.92 -14.35 -6.26
C ALA A 232 4.09 -15.54 -5.30
N ARG A 233 3.27 -15.61 -4.25
CA ARG A 233 3.30 -16.71 -3.27
C ARG A 233 2.55 -17.95 -3.73
N LYS A 234 1.54 -17.82 -4.60
CA LYS A 234 0.91 -18.97 -5.29
C LYS A 234 1.90 -19.64 -6.23
N ASP A 235 2.67 -18.87 -7.00
CA ASP A 235 3.72 -19.43 -7.87
C ASP A 235 4.77 -20.20 -7.04
N ALA A 236 5.17 -19.65 -5.89
CA ALA A 236 6.07 -20.33 -4.94
C ALA A 236 5.48 -21.65 -4.39
N LEU A 237 4.17 -21.65 -4.13
CA LEU A 237 3.46 -22.84 -3.66
C LEU A 237 3.38 -23.90 -4.75
N GLU A 238 3.13 -23.52 -6.00
CA GLU A 238 3.13 -24.46 -7.12
C GLU A 238 4.50 -25.14 -7.31
N GLU A 239 5.59 -24.36 -7.25
CA GLU A 239 6.95 -24.92 -7.25
C GLU A 239 7.19 -25.88 -6.08
N CYS A 240 6.73 -25.53 -4.88
CA CYS A 240 6.81 -26.40 -3.70
C CYS A 240 6.10 -27.74 -3.93
N LEU A 241 4.91 -27.73 -4.53
CA LEU A 241 4.16 -28.95 -4.86
C LEU A 241 4.92 -29.83 -5.88
N LEU A 242 5.57 -29.21 -6.87
CA LEU A 242 6.42 -29.90 -7.84
C LEU A 242 7.63 -30.57 -7.14
N VAL A 243 8.31 -29.86 -6.24
CA VAL A 243 9.43 -30.41 -5.46
C VAL A 243 8.98 -31.57 -4.57
N LEU A 244 7.81 -31.46 -3.95
CA LEU A 244 7.21 -32.53 -3.13
C LEU A 244 6.66 -33.69 -3.96
N LYS A 245 6.68 -33.59 -5.30
CA LYS A 245 6.13 -34.58 -6.24
C LYS A 245 4.66 -34.90 -5.95
N ILE A 246 3.91 -33.88 -5.56
CA ILE A 246 2.45 -33.94 -5.45
C ILE A 246 1.92 -33.64 -6.86
N GLU A 247 1.95 -34.67 -7.69
CA GLU A 247 1.45 -34.60 -9.07
C GLU A 247 -0.07 -34.44 -9.09
N LYS A 248 -0.66 -34.09 -10.23
CA LYS A 248 -2.11 -34.19 -10.41
C LYS A 248 -2.33 -35.46 -11.23
N PHE A 249 -3.20 -36.35 -10.74
CA PHE A 249 -3.62 -37.51 -11.51
C PHE A 249 -5.08 -37.35 -11.92
N THR A 250 -5.41 -37.80 -13.13
CA THR A 250 -6.81 -38.04 -13.51
C THR A 250 -7.30 -39.36 -12.94
N ILE A 251 -8.62 -39.54 -12.88
CA ILE A 251 -9.20 -40.81 -12.42
C ILE A 251 -8.75 -41.94 -13.35
N GLU A 252 -8.71 -41.69 -14.66
CA GLU A 252 -8.30 -42.67 -15.67
C GLU A 252 -6.84 -43.11 -15.48
N GLU A 253 -5.94 -42.16 -15.19
CA GLU A 253 -4.54 -42.45 -14.88
C GLU A 253 -4.42 -43.31 -13.62
N LEU A 254 -5.14 -42.96 -12.55
CA LEU A 254 -5.12 -43.73 -11.30
C LEU A 254 -5.62 -45.17 -11.48
N LEU A 255 -6.66 -45.38 -12.29
CA LEU A 255 -7.22 -46.71 -12.55
C LEU A 255 -6.33 -47.58 -13.45
N SER A 256 -5.44 -46.97 -14.23
CA SER A 256 -4.49 -47.68 -15.10
C SER A 256 -3.23 -48.17 -14.39
N ILE A 257 -2.95 -47.65 -13.20
CA ILE A 257 -1.73 -47.93 -12.43
C ILE A 257 -1.88 -49.24 -11.65
N GLU A 258 -0.83 -50.08 -11.66
CA GLU A 258 -0.78 -51.28 -10.83
C GLU A 258 -0.91 -50.93 -9.35
N TRP A 259 -1.68 -51.73 -8.60
CA TRP A 259 -1.94 -51.51 -7.18
C TRP A 259 -0.67 -51.28 -6.33
N SER A 260 0.41 -52.01 -6.62
CA SER A 260 1.70 -51.86 -5.94
C SER A 260 2.28 -50.45 -6.12
N ALA A 261 2.29 -49.93 -7.35
CA ALA A 261 2.70 -48.57 -7.68
C ALA A 261 1.75 -47.52 -7.09
N LEU A 262 0.43 -47.73 -7.17
CA LEU A 262 -0.57 -46.83 -6.59
C LEU A 262 -0.40 -46.69 -5.08
N SER A 263 -0.19 -47.80 -4.36
CA SER A 263 0.05 -47.76 -2.91
C SER A 263 1.30 -46.96 -2.54
N SER A 264 2.33 -46.98 -3.39
CA SER A 264 3.55 -46.20 -3.21
C SER A 264 3.31 -44.71 -3.45
N LEU A 265 2.48 -44.37 -4.45
CA LEU A 265 2.06 -42.99 -4.73
C LEU A 265 1.25 -42.42 -3.57
N ILE A 266 0.27 -43.16 -3.04
CA ILE A 266 -0.54 -42.74 -1.88
C ILE A 266 0.36 -42.47 -0.66
N ARG A 267 1.35 -43.33 -0.39
CA ARG A 267 2.31 -43.11 0.70
C ARG A 267 3.17 -41.86 0.48
N ARG A 268 3.64 -41.62 -0.74
CA ARG A 268 4.40 -40.41 -1.09
C ARG A 268 3.56 -39.15 -0.94
N TRP A 269 2.33 -39.18 -1.44
CA TRP A 269 1.36 -38.10 -1.32
C TRP A 269 1.06 -37.75 0.14
N ASN A 270 0.80 -38.74 0.98
CA ASN A 270 0.56 -38.51 2.40
C ASN A 270 1.77 -37.84 3.08
N ARG A 271 2.99 -38.23 2.73
CA ARG A 271 4.21 -37.58 3.25
C ARG A 271 4.33 -36.14 2.73
N GLY A 272 4.13 -35.91 1.44
CA GLY A 272 4.17 -34.57 0.83
C GLY A 272 3.12 -33.63 1.42
N LEU A 273 1.87 -34.10 1.59
CA LEU A 273 0.79 -33.31 2.17
C LEU A 273 1.06 -32.95 3.64
N LYS A 274 1.65 -33.86 4.42
CA LYS A 274 2.09 -33.55 5.79
C LYS A 274 3.11 -32.42 5.82
N VAL A 275 4.10 -32.45 4.93
CA VAL A 275 5.10 -31.37 4.80
C VAL A 275 4.44 -30.06 4.35
N LEU A 276 3.58 -30.11 3.34
CA LEU A 276 2.87 -28.94 2.84
C LEU A 276 2.07 -28.25 3.96
N VAL A 277 1.27 -29.01 4.72
CA VAL A 277 0.40 -28.46 5.75
C VAL A 277 1.19 -28.00 6.98
N ARG A 278 2.10 -28.84 7.49
CA ARG A 278 2.79 -28.57 8.76
C ARG A 278 3.98 -27.62 8.64
N VAL A 279 4.59 -27.53 7.46
CA VAL A 279 5.79 -26.72 7.23
C VAL A 279 5.47 -25.54 6.35
N TYR A 280 5.07 -25.77 5.10
CA TYR A 280 4.93 -24.69 4.13
C TYR A 280 3.79 -23.74 4.50
N LEU A 281 2.58 -24.25 4.76
CA LEU A 281 1.43 -23.41 5.08
C LEU A 281 1.59 -22.69 6.42
N ALA A 282 2.17 -23.34 7.43
CA ALA A 282 2.52 -22.68 8.69
C ALA A 282 3.52 -21.53 8.47
N SER A 283 4.54 -21.76 7.65
CA SER A 283 5.55 -20.76 7.31
C SER A 283 4.99 -19.62 6.46
N GLU A 284 4.07 -19.90 5.55
CA GLU A 284 3.39 -18.91 4.72
C GLU A 284 2.47 -18.03 5.56
N ARG A 285 1.74 -18.62 6.51
CA ARG A 285 0.94 -17.86 7.49
C ARG A 285 1.82 -16.92 8.31
N ARG A 286 2.99 -17.38 8.77
CA ARG A 286 3.94 -16.51 9.47
C ARG A 286 4.43 -15.39 8.58
N LEU A 287 4.78 -15.69 7.33
CA LEU A 287 5.28 -14.69 6.38
C LEU A 287 4.22 -13.60 6.08
N SER A 288 2.96 -13.98 5.87
CA SER A 288 1.89 -13.01 5.63
C SER A 288 1.69 -12.09 6.84
N HIS A 289 1.79 -12.63 8.05
CA HIS A 289 1.74 -11.83 9.29
C HIS A 289 2.98 -10.96 9.50
N LEU A 290 4.16 -11.42 9.05
CA LEU A 290 5.38 -10.65 9.14
C LEU A 290 5.35 -9.41 8.24
N ILE A 291 4.74 -9.52 7.05
CA ILE A 291 4.64 -8.43 6.08
C ILE A 291 3.43 -7.52 6.39
N PHE A 292 2.24 -8.10 6.61
CA PHE A 292 1.00 -7.33 6.73
C PHE A 292 0.45 -7.22 8.16
N GLY A 293 0.99 -7.94 9.15
CA GLY A 293 0.38 -8.04 10.48
C GLY A 293 0.30 -6.71 11.23
N GLU A 294 1.28 -5.82 11.03
CA GLU A 294 1.27 -4.46 11.60
C GLU A 294 0.32 -3.52 10.85
N LEU A 295 0.04 -3.79 9.58
CA LEU A 295 -0.89 -3.00 8.75
C LEU A 295 -2.34 -3.40 9.04
N SER A 296 -2.63 -4.69 8.94
CA SER A 296 -3.94 -5.27 9.26
C SER A 296 -3.83 -6.78 9.37
N LYS A 297 -4.12 -7.31 10.57
CA LYS A 297 -4.20 -8.75 10.80
C LYS A 297 -5.22 -9.43 9.89
N SER A 298 -6.36 -8.79 9.63
CA SER A 298 -7.38 -9.32 8.73
C SER A 298 -6.88 -9.47 7.29
N VAL A 299 -6.01 -8.56 6.84
CA VAL A 299 -5.42 -8.63 5.50
C VAL A 299 -4.38 -9.77 5.42
N ALA A 300 -3.55 -9.91 6.45
CA ALA A 300 -2.60 -11.03 6.56
C ALA A 300 -3.29 -12.40 6.52
N ASP A 301 -4.40 -12.55 7.25
CA ASP A 301 -5.23 -13.76 7.25
C ASP A 301 -5.90 -13.98 5.89
N SER A 302 -6.47 -12.93 5.28
CA SER A 302 -7.10 -13.00 3.95
C SER A 302 -6.12 -13.46 2.87
N CYS A 303 -4.93 -12.87 2.81
CA CYS A 303 -3.89 -13.26 1.85
C CYS A 303 -3.49 -14.73 2.02
N PHE A 304 -3.26 -15.17 3.26
CA PHE A 304 -2.94 -16.56 3.55
C PHE A 304 -4.04 -17.53 3.10
N VAL A 305 -5.30 -17.20 3.38
CA VAL A 305 -6.45 -18.01 2.99
C VAL A 305 -6.57 -18.11 1.47
N GLU A 306 -6.37 -17.01 0.74
CA GLU A 306 -6.39 -17.00 -0.72
C GLU A 306 -5.26 -17.82 -1.35
N ILE A 307 -4.07 -17.81 -0.76
CA ILE A 307 -2.93 -18.63 -1.21
C ILE A 307 -3.21 -20.12 -0.97
N SER A 308 -3.72 -20.48 0.21
CA SER A 308 -3.99 -21.87 0.58
C SER A 308 -5.18 -22.51 -0.16
N ARG A 309 -6.23 -21.73 -0.49
CA ARG A 309 -7.40 -22.23 -1.23
C ARG A 309 -7.09 -22.71 -2.63
N ALA A 310 -6.23 -22.00 -3.37
CA ALA A 310 -6.02 -22.21 -4.80
C ALA A 310 -5.51 -23.61 -5.16
N HIS A 311 -4.79 -24.27 -4.25
CA HIS A 311 -4.21 -25.59 -4.53
C HIS A 311 -4.87 -26.73 -3.76
N LEU A 312 -5.41 -26.49 -2.55
CA LEU A 312 -6.16 -27.52 -1.82
C LEU A 312 -7.43 -27.94 -2.59
N PHE A 313 -8.12 -27.00 -3.27
CA PHE A 313 -9.26 -27.35 -4.11
C PHE A 313 -8.84 -28.04 -5.41
N ASN A 314 -7.82 -27.56 -6.11
CA ASN A 314 -7.40 -28.14 -7.39
C ASN A 314 -6.76 -29.54 -7.26
N SER A 315 -6.18 -29.88 -6.10
CA SER A 315 -5.69 -31.24 -5.82
C SER A 315 -6.79 -32.19 -5.31
N LEU A 316 -7.93 -31.66 -4.83
CA LEU A 316 -9.09 -32.46 -4.42
C LEU A 316 -10.16 -32.63 -5.53
N VAL A 317 -10.16 -31.80 -6.58
CA VAL A 317 -11.26 -31.70 -7.57
C VAL A 317 -11.07 -32.53 -8.86
N SER A 318 -10.00 -33.31 -9.04
CA SER A 318 -10.03 -34.37 -10.06
C SER A 318 -11.00 -35.53 -9.72
N VAL A 319 -11.74 -35.46 -8.59
CA VAL A 319 -12.69 -36.49 -8.14
C VAL A 319 -14.14 -36.23 -8.61
N LYS A 320 -14.39 -35.21 -9.44
CA LYS A 320 -15.73 -35.00 -10.03
C LYS A 320 -15.66 -34.78 -11.54
N GLN A 321 -15.68 -35.88 -12.29
CA GLN A 321 -16.60 -36.06 -13.40
C GLN A 321 -16.78 -37.54 -13.72
#